data_AF-A0A6G0SVI1-F1
#
_entry.id   AF-A0A6G0SVI1-F1
#
_cell.length_a   1.000
_cell.length_b   1.000
_cell.length_c   1.000
_cell.angle_alpha   90.00
_cell.angle_beta   90.00
_cell.angle_gamma   90.00
#
_symmetry.space_group_name_H-M   'P 1'
#
loop_
_entity.id
_entity.type
_entity.pdbx_description
1 polymer ?
#
loop_
_entity_poly.entity_id
_entity_poly.type
_entity_poly.pdbx_seq_one_letter_code
_entity_poly.pdbx_strand_id
1 'polypeptide(L)'
;MEWTIQDQSKGTDFFFRKISELIVQVFPKEQKSVYFIPSKTEGQHHAHAKGKLIERWKNVARKLRSAGTISCERKKTLANLATTSSLPILSEEIKSATDWLQTDGLNFSNLSTIKEKWLITYDVLEDFKIGNPTTHALTDDRNTFINSWEHFFKHLLIIRRSSIKDKYALTLLTQLDCTYLNGDESNGFNFKMNLISSNVISLLLIPYLIPTKTNIKNNNDNVTTKFWKPSLIELASAFAIHVPNMIKFHEDFCQKELKYLHRGATIQPFIAFVGQDLQSISSCYVRVNQRFRCFEDPLIALEMCFKTFFVFNCNYPKERYDSWLIVQQLLFQLHTPHDKSTSITKTISGQHNHNLGTQSVFHCKQLECVSHFQGSKQFRQHLNRITEEFGLNDDFENMVRSSALKFITSLNTKPNVTSSLMQEIVERTTELFSSGIISHIKSKIKPYLTNCDNSQLIEIQNMFNILENPFYKLKTEYQ
;
A
#
# COMPACT_ATOMS: atom_id res chain seq x y z
N MET A 1 22.25 19.52 56.39
CA MET A 1 21.17 20.47 56.04
C MET A 1 20.74 20.18 54.62
N GLU A 2 19.78 19.27 54.49
CA GLU A 2 19.08 18.97 53.25
C GLU A 2 18.22 20.19 52.88
N TRP A 3 18.55 20.85 51.77
CA TRP A 3 17.63 21.82 51.17
C TRP A 3 16.62 21.05 50.33
N THR A 4 15.54 20.63 50.98
CA THR A 4 14.32 20.19 50.32
C THR A 4 13.80 21.37 49.50
N ILE A 5 13.90 21.30 48.17
CA ILE A 5 13.27 22.26 47.26
C ILE A 5 11.77 21.98 47.27
N GLN A 6 11.10 22.36 48.36
CA GLN A 6 9.68 22.67 48.38
C GLN A 6 9.55 24.16 48.07
N ASP A 7 9.66 24.52 46.79
CA ASP A 7 9.02 25.74 46.33
C ASP A 7 8.47 25.53 44.92
N GLN A 8 7.15 25.70 44.82
CA GLN A 8 6.38 25.70 43.58
C GLN A 8 6.66 26.98 42.77
N SER A 9 7.93 27.33 42.58
CA SER A 9 8.33 28.46 41.76
C SER A 9 8.11 28.10 40.28
N LYS A 10 6.87 28.28 39.83
CA LYS A 10 6.53 28.37 38.41
C LYS A 10 7.50 29.40 37.81
N GLY A 11 8.22 29.04 36.74
CA GLY A 11 9.24 29.88 36.10
C GLY A 11 8.66 31.21 35.61
N THR A 12 8.53 32.16 36.53
CA THR A 12 7.90 33.47 36.35
C THR A 12 8.97 34.51 36.05
N ASP A 13 8.59 35.58 35.35
CA ASP A 13 9.49 36.70 35.02
C ASP A 13 10.13 37.32 36.29
N PHE A 14 9.41 37.33 37.42
CA PHE A 14 9.93 37.80 38.71
C PHE A 14 11.10 36.93 39.21
N PHE A 15 10.96 35.61 39.13
CA PHE A 15 12.00 34.67 39.54
C PHE A 15 13.29 34.87 38.72
N PHE A 16 13.17 34.93 37.39
CA PHE A 16 14.34 35.11 36.53
C PHE A 16 15.00 36.48 36.69
N ARG A 17 14.21 37.54 36.95
CA ARG A 17 14.74 38.86 37.25
C ARG A 17 15.62 38.82 38.52
N LYS A 18 15.12 38.23 39.60
CA LYS A 18 15.86 38.12 40.87
C LYS A 18 17.16 37.33 40.72
N ILE A 19 17.14 36.20 40.00
CA ILE A 19 18.35 35.40 39.74
C ILE A 19 19.35 36.18 38.88
N SER A 20 18.90 36.90 37.85
CA SER A 20 19.79 37.71 37.01
C SER A 20 20.48 38.84 37.78
N GLU A 21 19.83 39.40 38.81
CA GLU A 21 20.42 40.41 39.71
C GLU A 21 21.49 39.79 40.62
N LEU A 22 21.20 38.63 41.21
CA LEU A 22 22.16 37.92 42.05
C LEU A 22 23.41 37.48 41.27
N ILE A 23 23.27 37.08 40.00
CA ILE A 23 24.41 36.71 39.15
C ILE A 23 25.35 37.90 38.98
N VAL A 24 24.83 39.11 38.73
CA VAL A 24 25.66 40.31 38.59
C VAL A 24 26.29 40.72 39.92
N GLN A 25 25.62 40.47 41.06
CA GLN A 25 26.21 40.70 42.39
C GLN A 25 27.41 39.79 42.66
N VAL A 26 27.33 38.51 42.28
CA VAL A 26 28.42 37.55 42.48
C VAL A 26 29.51 37.69 41.40
N PHE A 27 29.12 38.06 40.17
CA PHE A 27 29.98 38.21 39.01
C PHE A 27 29.80 39.61 38.39
N PRO A 28 30.49 40.65 38.91
CA PRO A 28 30.26 42.05 38.49
C PRO A 28 30.54 42.36 37.02
N LYS A 29 31.31 41.49 36.32
CA LYS A 29 31.60 41.63 34.88
C LYS A 29 30.49 41.09 33.97
N GLU A 30 29.56 40.32 34.53
CA GLU A 30 28.43 39.75 33.79
C GLU A 30 27.34 40.81 33.57
N GLN A 31 26.65 40.71 32.43
CA GLN A 31 25.57 41.64 32.07
C GLN A 31 24.21 41.01 32.33
N LYS A 32 23.36 41.67 33.10
CA LYS A 32 22.01 41.18 33.46
C LYS A 32 21.18 40.77 32.23
N SER A 33 21.26 41.55 31.15
CA SER A 33 20.53 41.34 29.89
C SER A 33 20.93 40.05 29.15
N VAL A 34 22.10 39.48 29.41
CA VAL A 34 22.52 38.18 28.85
C VAL A 34 21.71 37.04 29.47
N TYR A 35 21.34 37.18 30.74
CA TYR A 35 20.67 36.13 31.51
C TYR A 35 19.15 36.23 31.44
N PHE A 36 18.60 37.44 31.46
CA PHE A 36 17.16 37.65 31.38
C PHE A 36 16.79 39.03 30.83
N ILE A 37 15.93 39.04 29.80
CA ILE A 37 15.24 40.19 29.24
C ILE A 37 13.74 39.91 29.37
N PRO A 38 12.98 40.73 30.11
CA PRO A 38 11.55 40.52 30.30
C PRO A 38 10.78 40.69 28.99
N SER A 39 9.58 40.13 28.95
CA SER A 39 8.68 40.37 27.82
C SER A 39 8.31 41.87 27.73
N LYS A 40 8.14 42.37 26.51
CA LYS A 40 7.70 43.75 26.25
C LYS A 40 6.51 43.72 25.30
N THR A 41 5.52 44.56 25.56
CA THR A 41 4.41 44.80 24.66
C THR A 41 4.49 46.24 24.18
N GLU A 42 4.68 46.43 22.89
CA GLU A 42 4.62 47.74 22.24
C GLU A 42 3.56 47.68 21.14
N GLY A 43 2.40 48.31 21.39
CA GLY A 43 1.27 48.29 20.48
C GLY A 43 0.74 46.87 20.21
N GLN A 44 0.64 46.48 18.94
CA GLN A 44 0.22 45.13 18.51
C GLN A 44 1.34 44.08 18.55
N HIS A 45 2.58 44.47 18.87
CA HIS A 45 3.72 43.55 18.90
C HIS A 45 4.06 43.15 20.35
N HIS A 46 3.98 41.84 20.60
CA HIS A 46 4.42 41.22 21.85
C HIS A 46 5.79 40.55 21.64
N ALA A 47 6.83 41.09 22.28
CA ALA A 47 8.14 40.47 22.35
C ALA A 47 8.21 39.53 23.57
N HIS A 48 8.44 38.24 23.32
CA HIS A 48 8.61 37.24 24.39
C HIS A 48 9.90 37.47 25.20
N ALA A 49 9.89 37.03 26.46
CA ALA A 49 11.06 37.07 27.32
C ALA A 49 12.21 36.19 26.76
N LYS A 50 13.45 36.68 26.88
CA LYS A 50 14.67 36.07 26.30
C LYS A 50 15.82 36.02 27.30
N GLY A 51 16.82 35.17 27.06
CA GLY A 51 18.04 35.10 27.87
C GLY A 51 18.38 33.68 28.35
N LYS A 52 19.64 33.49 28.78
CA LYS A 52 20.19 32.17 29.13
C LYS A 52 19.39 31.44 30.22
N LEU A 53 18.85 32.15 31.21
CA LEU A 53 18.11 31.53 32.31
C LEU A 53 16.77 30.94 31.86
N ILE A 54 16.04 31.66 30.99
CA ILE A 54 14.77 31.17 30.44
C ILE A 54 15.03 29.97 29.52
N GLU A 55 16.04 30.04 28.66
CA GLU A 55 16.37 28.94 27.76
C GLU A 55 16.79 27.70 28.52
N ARG A 56 17.63 27.87 29.55
CA ARG A 56 18.04 26.77 30.43
C ARG A 56 16.83 26.18 31.15
N TRP A 57 15.95 27.02 31.71
CA TRP A 57 14.73 26.57 32.37
C TRP A 57 13.80 25.82 31.41
N LYS A 58 13.57 26.34 30.19
CA LYS A 58 12.76 25.66 29.15
C LYS A 58 13.35 24.30 28.78
N ASN A 59 14.67 24.21 28.62
CA ASN A 59 15.36 22.98 28.25
C ASN A 59 15.32 21.95 29.39
N VAL A 60 15.57 22.38 30.63
CA VAL A 60 15.50 21.52 31.82
C VAL A 60 14.06 21.08 32.08
N ALA A 61 13.09 21.98 32.01
CA ALA A 61 11.67 21.65 32.15
C ALA A 61 11.21 20.69 31.04
N ARG A 62 11.68 20.85 29.79
CA ARG A 62 11.42 19.89 28.71
C ARG A 62 12.00 18.52 29.04
N LYS A 63 13.23 18.46 29.55
CA LYS A 63 13.92 17.21 29.95
C LYS A 63 13.23 16.52 31.13
N LEU A 64 12.75 17.29 32.11
CA LEU A 64 12.02 16.77 33.27
C LEU A 64 10.59 16.34 32.91
N ARG A 65 9.92 17.03 31.97
CA ARG A 65 8.63 16.57 31.42
C ARG A 65 8.77 15.30 30.59
N SER A 66 9.83 15.19 29.77
CA SER A 66 10.11 13.95 29.03
C SER A 66 10.46 12.78 29.95
N ALA A 67 11.02 13.07 31.14
CA ALA A 67 11.30 12.08 32.17
C ALA A 67 10.11 11.82 33.13
N GLY A 68 8.93 12.43 32.88
CA GLY A 68 7.73 12.24 33.70
C GLY A 68 7.79 12.84 35.12
N THR A 69 8.84 13.62 35.45
CA THR A 69 9.10 14.12 36.81
C THR A 69 8.25 15.35 37.18
N ILE A 70 7.74 16.09 36.19
CA ILE A 70 6.88 17.27 36.39
C ILE A 70 5.64 17.22 35.48
N SER A 71 4.47 17.52 36.04
CA SER A 71 3.19 17.51 35.31
C SER A 71 3.04 18.73 34.39
N CYS A 72 2.30 18.57 33.29
CA CYS A 72 1.99 19.66 32.35
C CYS A 72 0.70 20.36 32.79
N GLU A 73 0.76 21.21 33.82
CA GLU A 73 -0.39 22.05 34.16
C GLU A 73 -0.55 23.19 33.14
N ARG A 74 -1.47 23.04 32.20
CA ARG A 74 -2.06 24.20 31.50
C ARG A 74 -3.44 24.44 32.10
N LYS A 75 -3.55 25.46 32.97
CA LYS A 75 -4.85 25.97 33.44
C LYS A 75 -5.64 26.45 32.23
N LYS A 76 -6.63 25.65 31.80
CA LYS A 76 -7.74 26.14 31.00
C LYS A 76 -8.59 26.98 31.96
N THR A 77 -8.82 28.25 31.62
CA THR A 77 -9.77 29.10 32.33
C THR A 77 -11.14 28.44 32.24
N LEU A 78 -11.58 27.87 33.36
CA LEU A 78 -12.88 27.21 33.49
C LEU A 78 -13.92 28.29 33.74
N ALA A 79 -14.40 28.93 32.67
CA ALA A 79 -15.62 29.71 32.69
C ALA A 79 -16.28 29.55 31.33
N ASN A 80 -17.51 29.02 31.35
CA ASN A 80 -18.40 28.74 30.22
C ASN A 80 -18.11 27.45 29.46
N LEU A 81 -18.43 26.32 30.08
CA LEU A 81 -18.95 25.11 29.44
C LEU A 81 -19.64 24.25 30.51
N ALA A 82 -20.62 24.85 31.19
CA ALA A 82 -21.63 24.11 31.93
C ALA A 82 -22.82 23.88 31.00
N THR A 83 -22.67 22.98 30.03
CA THR A 83 -23.80 22.25 29.45
C THR A 83 -23.27 20.93 28.90
N THR A 84 -23.51 19.88 29.68
CA THR A 84 -23.52 18.46 29.28
C THR A 84 -22.28 17.93 28.54
N SER A 85 -21.22 17.62 29.29
CA SER A 85 -20.30 16.55 28.92
C SER A 85 -20.83 15.21 29.46
N SER A 86 -21.24 14.32 28.58
CA SER A 86 -21.11 12.88 28.82
C SER A 86 -20.00 12.39 27.89
N LEU A 87 -18.78 12.27 28.42
CA LEU A 87 -17.79 11.36 27.84
C LEU A 87 -18.46 9.98 27.79
N PRO A 88 -18.51 9.28 26.64
CA PRO A 88 -19.09 7.96 26.59
C PRO A 88 -18.24 7.05 27.47
N ILE A 89 -18.85 6.50 28.52
CA ILE A 89 -18.34 5.31 29.18
C ILE A 89 -18.30 4.24 28.09
N LEU A 90 -17.11 3.91 27.59
CA LEU A 90 -16.93 2.87 26.60
C LEU A 90 -17.44 1.55 27.22
N SER A 91 -18.54 1.02 26.69
CA SER A 91 -19.18 -0.18 27.24
C SER A 91 -18.19 -1.35 27.25
N GLU A 92 -18.32 -2.22 28.24
CA GLU A 92 -17.46 -3.40 28.41
C GLU A 92 -17.50 -4.33 27.19
N GLU A 93 -18.64 -4.33 26.49
CA GLU A 93 -18.87 -5.01 25.22
C GLU A 93 -18.00 -4.45 24.07
N ILE A 94 -17.86 -3.13 23.95
CA ILE A 94 -16.99 -2.50 22.95
C ILE A 94 -15.52 -2.83 23.23
N LYS A 95 -15.10 -2.81 24.51
CA LYS A 95 -13.73 -3.19 24.89
C LYS A 95 -13.45 -4.65 24.56
N SER A 96 -14.38 -5.55 24.89
CA SER A 96 -14.27 -6.98 24.59
C SER A 96 -14.23 -7.25 23.08
N ALA A 97 -15.10 -6.61 22.30
CA ALA A 97 -15.10 -6.74 20.84
C ALA A 97 -13.79 -6.21 20.21
N THR A 98 -13.27 -5.09 20.74
CA THR A 98 -11.98 -4.53 20.30
C THR A 98 -10.82 -5.45 20.63
N ASP A 99 -10.80 -6.05 21.82
CA ASP A 99 -9.76 -6.99 22.25
C ASP A 99 -9.77 -8.24 21.37
N TRP A 100 -10.95 -8.80 21.10
CA TRP A 100 -11.13 -9.96 20.24
C TRP A 100 -10.69 -9.71 18.79
N LEU A 101 -11.04 -8.54 18.21
CA LEU A 101 -10.58 -8.16 16.87
C LEU A 101 -9.04 -8.05 16.80
N GLN A 102 -8.41 -7.65 17.91
CA GLN A 102 -6.95 -7.57 18.03
C GLN A 102 -6.27 -8.90 18.30
N THR A 103 -6.99 -9.93 18.73
CA THR A 103 -6.48 -11.29 18.97
C THR A 103 -6.85 -12.24 17.84
N ASP A 104 -8.11 -12.60 17.77
CA ASP A 104 -8.64 -13.68 16.95
C ASP A 104 -9.12 -13.16 15.60
N GLY A 105 -9.59 -11.92 15.53
CA GLY A 105 -10.04 -11.29 14.28
C GLY A 105 -8.93 -11.20 13.22
N LEU A 106 -7.67 -11.16 13.63
CA LEU A 106 -6.52 -11.15 12.74
C LEU A 106 -6.22 -12.49 12.06
N ASN A 107 -6.85 -13.58 12.51
CA ASN A 107 -6.68 -14.91 11.89
C ASN A 107 -7.59 -15.11 10.67
N PHE A 108 -8.54 -14.21 10.39
CA PHE A 108 -9.50 -14.27 9.27
C PHE A 108 -10.28 -15.58 9.14
N SER A 109 -10.30 -16.39 10.20
CA SER A 109 -10.96 -17.69 10.20
C SER A 109 -12.48 -17.58 10.13
N ASN A 110 -13.06 -16.46 10.58
CA ASN A 110 -14.51 -16.24 10.58
C ASN A 110 -14.89 -14.78 10.29
N LEU A 111 -15.11 -14.48 9.00
CA LEU A 111 -15.50 -13.14 8.55
C LEU A 111 -16.88 -12.69 9.07
N SER A 112 -17.77 -13.64 9.37
CA SER A 112 -19.09 -13.34 9.93
C SER A 112 -18.96 -12.77 11.35
N THR A 113 -18.14 -13.42 12.19
CA THR A 113 -17.86 -12.93 13.55
C THR A 113 -17.09 -11.61 13.53
N ILE A 114 -16.13 -11.45 12.62
CA ILE A 114 -15.41 -10.17 12.43
C ILE A 114 -16.41 -9.05 12.10
N LYS A 115 -17.33 -9.28 11.16
CA LYS A 115 -18.36 -8.31 10.76
C LYS A 115 -19.32 -7.97 11.91
N GLU A 116 -19.70 -8.94 12.73
CA GLU A 116 -20.52 -8.71 13.93
C GLU A 116 -19.78 -7.83 14.95
N LYS A 117 -18.51 -8.14 15.23
CA LYS A 117 -17.68 -7.33 16.15
C LYS A 117 -17.33 -5.95 15.59
N TRP A 118 -17.33 -5.78 14.26
CA TRP A 118 -17.29 -4.45 13.64
C TRP A 118 -18.53 -3.65 13.93
N LEU A 119 -19.73 -4.20 13.77
CA LEU A 119 -20.98 -3.47 14.02
C LEU A 119 -21.03 -2.92 15.46
N ILE A 120 -20.47 -3.66 16.42
CA ILE A 120 -20.35 -3.24 17.83
C ILE A 120 -19.32 -2.10 18.00
N THR A 121 -18.20 -2.14 17.27
CA THR A 121 -17.14 -1.12 17.38
C THR A 121 -17.33 0.07 16.43
N TYR A 122 -18.29 -0.02 15.49
CA TYR A 122 -18.52 0.92 14.39
C TYR A 122 -18.94 2.31 14.86
N ASP A 123 -19.80 2.42 15.88
CA ASP A 123 -20.32 3.71 16.38
C ASP A 123 -19.22 4.63 16.95
N VAL A 124 -18.04 4.09 17.27
CA VAL A 124 -16.86 4.87 17.72
C VAL A 124 -15.92 5.22 16.55
N LEU A 125 -16.05 4.55 15.41
CA LEU A 125 -15.16 4.64 14.24
C LEU A 125 -15.76 5.46 13.09
N GLU A 126 -16.75 6.32 13.37
CA GLU A 126 -17.64 7.09 12.46
C GLU A 126 -16.96 7.81 11.27
N ASP A 127 -15.63 7.89 11.22
CA ASP A 127 -14.93 8.63 10.18
C ASP A 127 -14.75 7.90 8.83
N PHE A 128 -14.80 6.56 8.69
CA PHE A 128 -14.24 5.94 7.46
C PHE A 128 -14.93 4.71 6.82
N LYS A 129 -14.83 4.69 5.47
CA LYS A 129 -15.40 3.72 4.52
C LYS A 129 -14.25 3.06 3.71
N ILE A 130 -13.66 1.97 4.19
CA ILE A 130 -13.03 1.00 3.30
C ILE A 130 -14.10 -0.05 2.96
N GLY A 131 -14.25 -0.37 1.68
CA GLY A 131 -15.23 -1.37 1.25
C GLY A 131 -14.84 -2.75 1.80
N ASN A 132 -15.81 -3.50 2.31
CA ASN A 132 -15.58 -4.88 2.73
C ASN A 132 -15.26 -5.71 1.47
N PRO A 133 -14.08 -6.36 1.39
CA PRO A 133 -13.77 -7.21 0.25
C PRO A 133 -14.77 -8.37 0.17
N THR A 134 -15.28 -8.67 -1.03
CA THR A 134 -15.98 -9.93 -1.32
C THR A 134 -14.99 -11.09 -1.30
N THR A 135 -14.68 -11.51 -0.07
CA THR A 135 -14.27 -12.81 0.51
C THR A 135 -13.57 -13.94 -0.27
N HIS A 136 -13.20 -13.84 -1.55
CA HIS A 136 -12.65 -15.01 -2.27
C HIS A 136 -11.12 -15.02 -2.49
N ALA A 137 -10.37 -13.97 -2.17
CA ALA A 137 -8.96 -13.85 -2.61
C ALA A 137 -7.89 -13.82 -1.50
N LEU A 138 -8.25 -13.87 -0.21
CA LEU A 138 -7.28 -13.68 0.90
C LEU A 138 -6.72 -14.98 1.50
N THR A 139 -7.02 -16.12 0.89
CA THR A 139 -6.56 -17.44 1.33
C THR A 139 -5.90 -18.16 0.16
N ASP A 140 -4.73 -17.67 -0.25
CA ASP A 140 -3.87 -18.39 -1.18
C ASP A 140 -2.76 -19.11 -0.41
N ASP A 141 -2.23 -20.19 -0.99
CA ASP A 141 -1.11 -20.95 -0.41
C ASP A 141 0.08 -20.03 -0.07
N ARG A 142 0.78 -20.31 1.04
CA ARG A 142 1.88 -19.47 1.54
C ARG A 142 3.01 -19.35 0.51
N ASN A 143 3.28 -20.41 -0.25
CA ASN A 143 4.31 -20.36 -1.30
C ASN A 143 3.84 -19.52 -2.48
N THR A 144 2.55 -19.57 -2.83
CA THR A 144 1.95 -18.69 -3.85
C THR A 144 2.11 -17.22 -3.47
N PHE A 145 1.88 -16.84 -2.20
CA PHE A 145 2.10 -15.47 -1.74
C PHE A 145 3.57 -15.05 -1.82
N ILE A 146 4.50 -15.90 -1.38
CA ILE A 146 5.95 -15.61 -1.44
C ILE A 146 6.40 -15.41 -2.89
N ASN A 147 5.97 -16.28 -3.81
CA ASN A 147 6.27 -16.16 -5.23
C ASN A 147 5.68 -14.88 -5.84
N SER A 148 4.43 -14.56 -5.46
CA SER A 148 3.76 -13.33 -5.89
C SER A 148 4.49 -12.09 -5.39
N TRP A 149 4.98 -12.10 -4.15
CA TRP A 149 5.80 -11.05 -3.58
C TRP A 149 7.11 -10.85 -4.33
N GLU A 150 7.85 -11.93 -4.60
CA GLU A 150 9.13 -11.86 -5.33
C GLU A 150 8.92 -11.25 -6.71
N HIS A 151 7.90 -11.72 -7.44
CA HIS A 151 7.55 -11.20 -8.75
C HIS A 151 7.15 -9.73 -8.68
N PHE A 152 6.21 -9.38 -7.80
CA PHE A 152 5.74 -8.02 -7.58
C PHE A 152 6.92 -7.05 -7.32
N PHE A 153 7.79 -7.39 -6.36
CA PHE A 153 8.87 -6.49 -5.97
C PHE A 153 9.94 -6.37 -7.04
N LYS A 154 10.31 -7.48 -7.70
CA LYS A 154 11.25 -7.47 -8.84
C LYS A 154 10.75 -6.59 -9.98
N HIS A 155 9.47 -6.70 -10.33
CA HIS A 155 8.87 -5.84 -11.35
C HIS A 155 8.82 -4.38 -10.93
N LEU A 156 8.43 -4.10 -9.68
CA LEU A 156 8.41 -2.74 -9.15
C LEU A 156 9.81 -2.11 -9.20
N LEU A 157 10.85 -2.86 -8.84
CA LEU A 157 12.25 -2.44 -8.97
C LEU A 157 12.61 -2.14 -10.43
N ILE A 158 12.35 -3.04 -11.37
CA ILE A 158 12.66 -2.81 -12.80
C ILE A 158 12.03 -1.49 -13.29
N ILE A 159 10.79 -1.21 -12.89
CA ILE A 159 10.06 -0.03 -13.32
C ILE A 159 10.59 1.25 -12.66
N ARG A 160 10.92 1.21 -11.37
CA ARG A 160 11.09 2.42 -10.53
C ARG A 160 12.51 2.65 -10.03
N ARG A 161 13.42 1.69 -10.17
CA ARG A 161 14.80 1.76 -9.63
C ARG A 161 15.54 3.01 -10.09
N SER A 162 15.47 3.36 -11.37
CA SER A 162 16.12 4.56 -11.94
C SER A 162 15.56 5.89 -11.43
N SER A 163 14.39 5.87 -10.79
CA SER A 163 13.74 7.07 -10.26
C SER A 163 14.14 7.42 -8.83
N ILE A 164 14.88 6.54 -8.15
CA ILE A 164 15.35 6.78 -6.78
C ILE A 164 16.51 7.78 -6.81
N LYS A 165 16.36 8.87 -6.06
CA LYS A 165 17.38 9.92 -5.88
C LYS A 165 17.77 10.13 -4.42
N ASP A 166 17.01 9.57 -3.50
CA ASP A 166 17.24 9.74 -2.06
C ASP A 166 18.47 8.95 -1.61
N LYS A 167 19.35 9.57 -0.83
CA LYS A 167 20.62 8.98 -0.41
C LYS A 167 20.41 7.70 0.43
N TYR A 168 19.44 7.72 1.34
CA TYR A 168 19.15 6.56 2.19
C TYR A 168 18.57 5.41 1.36
N ALA A 169 17.63 5.69 0.46
CA ALA A 169 17.10 4.68 -0.46
C ALA A 169 18.16 4.10 -1.41
N LEU A 170 19.12 4.91 -1.87
CA LEU A 170 20.27 4.41 -2.64
C LEU A 170 21.14 3.46 -1.81
N THR A 171 21.38 3.76 -0.53
CA THR A 171 22.07 2.85 0.39
C THR A 171 21.31 1.53 0.56
N LEU A 172 19.99 1.57 0.71
CA LEU A 172 19.15 0.37 0.77
C LEU A 172 19.26 -0.46 -0.52
N LEU A 173 19.25 0.17 -1.70
CA LEU A 173 19.44 -0.54 -2.97
C LEU A 173 20.79 -1.24 -3.04
N THR A 174 21.88 -0.56 -2.66
CA THR A 174 23.21 -1.17 -2.64
C THR A 174 23.26 -2.36 -1.69
N GLN A 175 22.67 -2.23 -0.49
CA GLN A 175 22.60 -3.34 0.47
C GLN A 175 21.79 -4.52 -0.08
N LEU A 176 20.67 -4.24 -0.76
CA LEU A 176 19.86 -5.27 -1.41
C LEU A 176 20.65 -6.02 -2.48
N ASP A 177 21.35 -5.30 -3.36
CA ASP A 177 22.17 -5.92 -4.40
C ASP A 177 23.28 -6.80 -3.78
N CYS A 178 23.93 -6.34 -2.71
CA CYS A 178 24.92 -7.14 -1.98
C CYS A 178 24.30 -8.41 -1.35
N THR A 179 23.08 -8.33 -0.80
CA THR A 179 22.41 -9.53 -0.25
C THR A 179 22.10 -10.56 -1.32
N TYR A 180 21.78 -10.15 -2.55
CA TYR A 180 21.54 -11.09 -3.66
C TYR A 180 22.83 -11.71 -4.20
N LEU A 181 23.94 -10.95 -4.24
CA LEU A 181 25.23 -11.47 -4.71
C LEU A 181 25.86 -12.48 -3.74
N ASN A 182 25.60 -12.34 -2.44
CA ASN A 182 26.17 -13.19 -1.39
C ASN A 182 25.26 -14.36 -0.99
N GLY A 183 24.18 -14.61 -1.73
CA GLY A 183 23.24 -15.71 -1.52
C GLY A 183 23.81 -17.04 -1.98
N ASP A 184 24.81 -17.57 -1.28
CA ASP A 184 25.34 -18.91 -1.51
C ASP A 184 24.42 -19.95 -0.84
N GLU A 185 23.74 -20.79 -1.63
CA GLU A 185 22.76 -21.79 -1.16
C GLU A 185 23.39 -22.88 -0.27
N SER A 186 24.72 -22.95 -0.22
CA SER A 186 25.49 -23.97 0.49
C SER A 186 25.42 -23.90 2.03
N ASN A 187 24.99 -22.77 2.62
CA ASN A 187 24.82 -22.62 4.07
C ASN A 187 23.39 -22.16 4.45
N GLY A 188 22.52 -23.11 4.77
CA GLY A 188 21.09 -22.88 5.01
C GLY A 188 20.74 -21.86 6.10
N PHE A 189 21.59 -21.64 7.11
CA PHE A 189 21.37 -20.60 8.12
C PHE A 189 21.62 -19.19 7.57
N ASN A 190 22.73 -19.01 6.84
CA ASN A 190 23.05 -17.74 6.19
C ASN A 190 22.04 -17.41 5.08
N PHE A 191 21.56 -18.42 4.35
CA PHE A 191 20.52 -18.26 3.34
C PHE A 191 19.22 -17.68 3.94
N LYS A 192 18.72 -18.27 5.04
CA LYS A 192 17.51 -17.77 5.73
C LYS A 192 17.70 -16.33 6.23
N MET A 193 18.87 -16.01 6.79
CA MET A 193 19.18 -14.67 7.26
C MET A 193 19.18 -13.64 6.11
N ASN A 194 19.85 -13.97 5.00
CA ASN A 194 19.87 -13.13 3.79
C ASN A 194 18.46 -12.92 3.20
N LEU A 195 17.60 -13.93 3.27
CA LEU A 195 16.21 -13.83 2.83
C LEU A 195 15.38 -12.87 3.71
N ILE A 196 15.53 -12.93 5.03
CA ILE A 196 14.88 -11.98 5.95
C ILE A 196 15.36 -10.56 5.68
N SER A 197 16.69 -10.35 5.61
CA SER A 197 17.30 -9.05 5.37
C SER A 197 16.86 -8.45 4.04
N SER A 198 16.88 -9.23 2.95
CA SER A 198 16.44 -8.77 1.63
C SER A 198 14.96 -8.40 1.61
N ASN A 199 14.08 -9.17 2.26
CA ASN A 199 12.66 -8.83 2.37
C ASN A 199 12.42 -7.57 3.21
N VAL A 200 13.14 -7.39 4.32
CA VAL A 200 13.08 -6.16 5.13
C VAL A 200 13.53 -4.94 4.32
N ILE A 201 14.66 -5.04 3.62
CA ILE A 201 15.16 -3.95 2.76
C ILE A 201 14.14 -3.64 1.66
N SER A 202 13.54 -4.68 1.06
CA SER A 202 12.51 -4.54 0.03
C SER A 202 11.28 -3.78 0.52
N LEU A 203 10.78 -4.11 1.72
CA LEU A 203 9.67 -3.42 2.37
C LEU A 203 9.99 -1.96 2.71
N LEU A 204 11.22 -1.68 3.17
CA LEU A 204 11.69 -0.32 3.43
C LEU A 204 11.84 0.51 2.14
N LEU A 205 12.10 -0.14 1.00
CA LEU A 205 12.25 0.50 -0.32
C LEU A 205 10.93 0.86 -1.01
N ILE A 206 9.84 0.13 -0.77
CA ILE A 206 8.51 0.39 -1.37
C ILE A 206 8.12 1.88 -1.29
N PRO A 207 8.20 2.53 -0.11
CA PRO A 207 8.03 3.97 0.05
C PRO A 207 8.80 4.86 -0.94
N TYR A 208 10.01 4.48 -1.32
CA TYR A 208 10.87 5.29 -2.18
C TYR A 208 10.62 5.00 -3.67
N LEU A 209 10.20 3.77 -3.99
CA LEU A 209 9.78 3.37 -5.34
C LEU A 209 8.43 4.01 -5.71
N ILE A 210 7.56 4.21 -4.71
CA ILE A 210 6.20 4.75 -4.84
C ILE A 210 6.07 6.03 -3.98
N PRO A 211 6.68 7.16 -4.38
CA PRO A 211 6.58 8.40 -3.63
C PRO A 211 5.16 8.99 -3.68
N THR A 212 4.54 9.16 -2.52
CA THR A 212 3.26 9.87 -2.35
C THR A 212 3.49 11.36 -2.12
N LYS A 213 2.75 12.21 -2.84
CA LYS A 213 2.71 13.65 -2.57
C LYS A 213 1.59 13.93 -1.57
N THR A 214 1.91 14.00 -0.29
CA THR A 214 0.89 14.23 0.75
C THR A 214 1.02 15.60 1.41
N ASN A 215 -0.10 16.33 1.45
CA ASN A 215 -0.34 17.43 2.39
C ASN A 215 -1.42 16.97 3.37
N ILE A 216 -1.11 16.97 4.67
CA ILE A 216 -2.04 16.55 5.73
C ILE A 216 -2.75 17.80 6.22
N LYS A 217 -4.07 17.84 6.09
CA LYS A 217 -4.91 18.92 6.64
C LYS A 217 -4.83 18.89 8.16
N ASN A 218 -4.59 20.05 8.78
CA ASN A 218 -4.70 20.18 10.23
C ASN A 218 -6.18 20.32 10.57
N ASN A 219 -6.68 19.46 11.46
CA ASN A 219 -8.05 19.49 11.94
C ASN A 219 -8.23 20.35 13.20
N ASN A 220 -7.14 21.00 13.66
CA ASN A 220 -7.15 21.84 14.85
C ASN A 220 -7.26 23.31 14.43
N ASP A 221 -8.40 23.94 14.73
CA ASP A 221 -8.71 25.33 14.36
C ASP A 221 -7.71 26.36 14.92
N ASN A 222 -6.90 25.96 15.91
CA ASN A 222 -5.91 26.82 16.56
C ASN A 222 -4.54 26.85 15.86
N VAL A 223 -4.35 26.13 14.74
CA VAL A 223 -3.05 26.06 14.03
C VAL A 223 -3.06 26.99 12.82
N THR A 224 -2.11 27.93 12.78
CA THR A 224 -2.00 28.95 11.71
C THR A 224 -1.70 28.38 10.32
N THR A 225 -1.11 27.17 10.24
CA THR A 225 -0.89 26.46 8.97
C THR A 225 -2.02 25.48 8.71
N LYS A 226 -2.78 25.68 7.64
CA LYS A 226 -3.92 24.80 7.27
C LYS A 226 -3.48 23.38 6.87
N PHE A 227 -2.24 23.25 6.40
CA PHE A 227 -1.67 21.99 5.93
C PHE A 227 -0.27 21.76 6.48
N TRP A 228 0.03 20.52 6.84
CA TRP A 228 1.35 20.04 7.21
C TRP A 228 1.90 19.12 6.12
N LYS A 229 3.16 19.33 5.73
CA LYS A 229 3.92 18.45 4.86
C LYS A 229 4.93 17.63 5.70
N PRO A 230 4.75 16.31 5.84
CA PRO A 230 5.72 15.45 6.52
C PRO A 230 7.05 15.39 5.78
N SER A 231 8.13 15.10 6.51
CA SER A 231 9.43 14.82 5.88
C SER A 231 9.39 13.49 5.11
N LEU A 232 10.31 13.27 4.17
CA LEU A 232 10.36 12.02 3.41
C LEU A 232 10.53 10.79 4.33
N ILE A 233 11.32 10.93 5.40
CA ILE A 233 11.53 9.88 6.41
C ILE A 233 10.23 9.62 7.17
N GLU A 234 9.50 10.68 7.56
CA GLU A 234 8.21 10.55 8.23
C GLU A 234 7.19 9.87 7.34
N LEU A 235 7.16 10.23 6.05
CA LEU A 235 6.34 9.55 5.07
C LEU A 235 6.73 8.08 5.00
N ALA A 236 8.01 7.75 4.81
CA ALA A 236 8.47 6.36 4.68
C ALA A 236 8.12 5.51 5.91
N SER A 237 8.31 6.07 7.11
CA SER A 237 8.01 5.42 8.39
C SER A 237 6.54 5.07 8.60
N ALA A 238 5.62 5.62 7.80
CA ALA A 238 4.20 5.29 7.86
C ALA A 238 3.83 4.00 7.12
N PHE A 239 4.76 3.44 6.33
CA PHE A 239 4.62 2.11 5.72
C PHE A 239 5.39 1.08 6.55
N ALA A 240 6.71 1.28 6.64
CA ALA A 240 7.61 0.44 7.42
C ALA A 240 8.78 1.25 8.00
N ILE A 241 9.29 0.85 9.16
CA ILE A 241 10.45 1.48 9.81
C ILE A 241 11.39 0.42 10.38
N HIS A 242 12.70 0.66 10.29
CA HIS A 242 13.71 -0.11 11.02
C HIS A 242 14.19 0.67 12.25
N VAL A 243 14.32 -0.03 13.38
CA VAL A 243 14.77 0.52 14.65
C VAL A 243 15.78 -0.41 15.34
N PRO A 244 16.82 0.14 16.00
CA PRO A 244 17.89 -0.67 16.60
C PRO A 244 17.41 -1.53 17.77
N ASN A 245 16.41 -1.05 18.50
CA ASN A 245 15.83 -1.73 19.67
C ASN A 245 14.44 -1.17 19.99
N MET A 246 13.68 -1.92 20.78
CA MET A 246 12.32 -1.54 21.19
C MET A 246 12.27 -0.29 22.07
N ILE A 247 13.31 -0.02 22.88
CA ILE A 247 13.33 1.14 23.79
C ILE A 247 13.31 2.43 22.98
N LYS A 248 14.26 2.58 22.04
CA LYS A 248 14.33 3.73 21.14
C LYS A 248 13.06 3.88 20.31
N PHE A 249 12.48 2.76 19.89
CA PHE A 249 11.24 2.76 19.14
C PHE A 249 10.06 3.31 19.94
N HIS A 250 9.92 2.94 21.21
CA HIS A 250 8.90 3.50 22.09
C HIS A 250 9.09 5.02 22.27
N GLU A 251 10.32 5.50 22.43
CA GLU A 251 10.63 6.93 22.54
C GLU A 251 10.22 7.69 21.26
N ASP A 252 10.66 7.21 20.10
CA ASP A 252 10.35 7.79 18.79
C ASP A 252 8.82 7.77 18.52
N PHE A 253 8.14 6.69 18.93
CA PHE A 253 6.70 6.56 18.79
C PHE A 253 5.94 7.55 19.67
N CYS A 254 6.30 7.72 20.94
CA CYS A 254 5.66 8.70 21.82
C CYS A 254 5.74 10.12 21.24
N GLN A 255 6.86 10.47 20.61
CA GLN A 255 6.99 11.76 19.91
C GLN A 255 6.08 11.84 18.68
N LYS A 256 5.99 10.76 17.90
CA LYS A 256 5.09 10.66 16.73
C LYS A 256 3.62 10.80 17.16
N GLU A 257 3.20 10.11 18.21
CA GLU A 257 1.84 10.14 18.74
C GLU A 257 1.45 11.55 19.21
N LEU A 258 2.31 12.20 20.01
CA LEU A 258 2.09 13.58 20.42
C LEU A 258 1.93 14.48 19.19
N LYS A 259 2.82 14.38 18.20
CA LYS A 259 2.78 15.20 16.99
C LYS A 259 1.49 15.03 16.18
N TYR A 260 0.98 13.81 16.07
CA TYR A 260 -0.27 13.51 15.35
C TYR A 260 -1.50 13.97 16.14
N LEU A 261 -1.50 13.74 17.46
CA LEU A 261 -2.55 14.19 18.36
C LEU A 261 -2.74 15.72 18.32
N HIS A 262 -1.64 16.49 18.37
CA HIS A 262 -1.70 17.96 18.27
C HIS A 262 -2.34 18.46 16.97
N ARG A 263 -2.36 17.63 15.93
CA ARG A 263 -2.87 17.95 14.59
C ARG A 263 -4.24 17.35 14.30
N GLY A 264 -4.83 16.65 15.26
CA GLY A 264 -6.11 15.95 15.08
C GLY A 264 -6.02 14.83 14.03
N ALA A 265 -4.88 14.14 13.97
CA ALA A 265 -4.64 13.02 13.07
C ALA A 265 -4.38 11.75 13.89
N THR A 266 -4.74 10.59 13.31
CA THR A 266 -4.50 9.27 13.89
C THR A 266 -3.32 8.59 13.19
N ILE A 267 -2.58 7.76 13.93
CA ILE A 267 -1.53 6.90 13.37
C ILE A 267 -2.19 5.60 12.91
N GLN A 268 -2.07 5.32 11.62
CA GLN A 268 -2.58 4.07 11.04
C GLN A 268 -1.60 2.92 11.28
N PRO A 269 -2.05 1.65 11.14
CA PRO A 269 -1.16 0.50 11.22
C PRO A 269 0.07 0.61 10.33
N PHE A 270 1.22 0.17 10.84
CA PHE A 270 2.49 0.15 10.12
C PHE A 270 3.40 -0.97 10.66
N ILE A 271 4.43 -1.30 9.87
CA ILE A 271 5.38 -2.37 10.18
C ILE A 271 6.63 -1.77 10.84
N ALA A 272 7.15 -2.42 11.89
CA ALA A 272 8.40 -2.05 12.54
C ALA A 272 9.35 -3.26 12.58
N PHE A 273 10.55 -3.10 12.04
CA PHE A 273 11.62 -4.09 12.09
C PHE A 273 12.61 -3.71 13.19
N VAL A 274 12.87 -4.64 14.10
CA VAL A 274 13.79 -4.44 15.21
C VAL A 274 15.02 -5.30 14.99
N GLY A 275 16.20 -4.71 15.09
CA GLY A 275 17.48 -5.38 14.90
C GLY A 275 18.61 -4.37 15.01
N GLN A 276 19.84 -4.76 15.36
CA GLN A 276 20.94 -3.80 15.48
C GLN A 276 21.21 -3.10 14.13
N ASP A 277 21.08 -3.87 13.05
CA ASP A 277 21.16 -3.43 11.67
C ASP A 277 20.26 -4.29 10.77
N LEU A 278 20.22 -3.95 9.48
CA LEU A 278 19.40 -4.62 8.48
C LEU A 278 19.88 -6.05 8.14
N GLN A 279 21.06 -6.45 8.60
CA GLN A 279 21.57 -7.82 8.49
C GLN A 279 21.32 -8.65 9.76
N SER A 280 20.76 -8.04 10.81
CA SER A 280 20.56 -8.63 12.13
C SER A 280 19.18 -8.29 12.69
N ILE A 281 18.15 -8.53 11.89
CA ILE A 281 16.75 -8.37 12.28
C ILE A 281 16.39 -9.45 13.30
N SER A 282 16.01 -9.03 14.50
CA SER A 282 15.62 -9.90 15.61
C SER A 282 14.12 -10.16 15.66
N SER A 283 13.29 -9.20 15.23
CA SER A 283 11.83 -9.32 15.31
C SER A 283 11.14 -8.36 14.34
N CYS A 284 10.01 -8.80 13.78
CA CYS A 284 9.11 -7.96 12.99
C CYS A 284 7.84 -7.67 13.79
N TYR A 285 7.39 -6.42 13.83
CA TYR A 285 6.19 -6.02 14.55
C TYR A 285 5.18 -5.35 13.64
N VAL A 286 3.89 -5.64 13.87
CA VAL A 286 2.79 -4.83 13.35
C VAL A 286 2.21 -4.03 14.51
N ARG A 287 2.20 -2.70 14.36
CA ARG A 287 1.54 -1.79 15.29
C ARG A 287 0.06 -1.70 14.94
N VAL A 288 -0.80 -1.94 15.92
CA VAL A 288 -2.22 -1.57 15.84
C VAL A 288 -2.55 -0.78 17.10
N ASN A 289 -2.92 0.49 16.95
CA ASN A 289 -3.17 1.41 18.06
C ASN A 289 -2.02 1.42 19.07
N GLN A 290 -2.28 0.95 20.30
CA GLN A 290 -1.31 0.90 21.39
C GLN A 290 -0.59 -0.44 21.56
N ARG A 291 -0.86 -1.44 20.71
CA ARG A 291 -0.28 -2.79 20.81
C ARG A 291 0.70 -3.09 19.68
N PHE A 292 1.59 -4.03 19.97
CA PHE A 292 2.57 -4.58 19.04
C PHE A 292 2.36 -6.08 18.95
N ARG A 293 2.16 -6.61 17.74
CA ARG A 293 2.21 -8.05 17.51
C ARG A 293 3.51 -8.42 16.83
N CYS A 294 4.20 -9.40 17.37
CA CYS A 294 5.47 -9.91 16.86
C CYS A 294 5.24 -11.01 15.82
N PHE A 295 6.08 -11.04 14.80
CA PHE A 295 6.12 -12.02 13.73
C PHE A 295 7.57 -12.40 13.43
N GLU A 296 7.80 -13.67 13.12
CA GLU A 296 9.13 -14.20 12.78
C GLU A 296 9.54 -13.85 11.34
N ASP A 297 8.58 -13.50 10.49
CA ASP A 297 8.79 -13.28 9.06
C ASP A 297 8.27 -11.88 8.64
N PRO A 298 9.09 -11.06 7.95
CA PRO A 298 8.69 -9.74 7.49
C PRO A 298 7.51 -9.75 6.51
N LEU A 299 7.35 -10.80 5.69
CA LEU A 299 6.24 -10.94 4.76
C LEU A 299 4.94 -11.31 5.46
N ILE A 300 5.01 -12.10 6.55
CA ILE A 300 3.86 -12.29 7.43
C ILE A 300 3.46 -10.95 8.05
N ALA A 301 4.43 -10.16 8.54
CA ALA A 301 4.14 -8.84 9.08
C ALA A 301 3.47 -7.91 8.03
N LEU A 302 3.88 -7.98 6.76
CA LEU A 302 3.22 -7.26 5.66
C LEU A 302 1.77 -7.71 5.49
N GLU A 303 1.54 -9.01 5.36
CA GLU A 303 0.22 -9.59 5.16
C GLU A 303 -0.72 -9.24 6.32
N MET A 304 -0.25 -9.40 7.55
CA MET A 304 -1.01 -9.10 8.76
C MET A 304 -1.28 -7.60 8.89
N CYS A 305 -0.32 -6.74 8.56
CA CYS A 305 -0.53 -5.29 8.54
C CYS A 305 -1.57 -4.91 7.48
N PHE A 306 -1.49 -5.45 6.25
CA PHE A 306 -2.48 -5.21 5.21
C PHE A 306 -3.90 -5.60 5.67
N LYS A 307 -4.01 -6.80 6.23
CA LYS A 307 -5.22 -7.36 6.80
C LYS A 307 -5.83 -6.48 7.91
N THR A 308 -5.01 -5.84 8.74
CA THR A 308 -5.51 -4.97 9.82
C THR A 308 -6.33 -3.78 9.30
N PHE A 309 -6.05 -3.27 8.09
CA PHE A 309 -6.85 -2.18 7.51
C PHE A 309 -8.30 -2.59 7.28
N PHE A 310 -8.53 -3.86 6.94
CA PHE A 310 -9.87 -4.41 6.78
C PHE A 310 -10.46 -4.77 8.14
N VAL A 311 -9.71 -5.49 9.01
CA VAL A 311 -10.16 -5.89 10.37
C VAL A 311 -10.50 -4.74 11.29
N PHE A 312 -9.94 -3.55 11.10
CA PHE A 312 -10.31 -2.37 11.87
C PHE A 312 -11.06 -1.33 11.03
N ASN A 313 -11.41 -1.67 9.78
CA ASN A 313 -11.99 -0.76 8.80
C ASN A 313 -11.30 0.62 8.81
N CYS A 314 -9.95 0.62 8.85
CA CYS A 314 -9.16 1.81 9.01
C CYS A 314 -8.45 2.19 7.70
N ASN A 315 -8.42 3.49 7.39
CA ASN A 315 -7.78 3.98 6.18
C ASN A 315 -6.30 3.62 6.10
N TYR A 316 -5.80 3.44 4.88
CA TYR A 316 -4.36 3.53 4.67
C TYR A 316 -3.82 4.89 5.16
N PRO A 317 -2.61 4.92 5.74
CA PRO A 317 -1.96 6.16 6.14
C PRO A 317 -1.92 7.14 4.96
N LYS A 318 -2.35 8.38 5.18
CA LYS A 318 -2.36 9.43 4.14
C LYS A 318 -0.97 9.65 3.56
N GLU A 319 0.04 9.48 4.40
CA GLU A 319 1.46 9.53 4.09
C GLU A 319 1.87 8.51 3.00
N ARG A 320 1.19 7.36 2.95
CA ARG A 320 1.57 6.17 2.17
C ARG A 320 0.40 5.48 1.49
N TYR A 321 -0.63 6.24 1.16
CA TYR A 321 -1.81 5.73 0.48
C TYR A 321 -1.45 5.04 -0.83
N ASP A 322 -0.61 5.64 -1.68
CA ASP A 322 -0.24 5.03 -2.97
C ASP A 322 0.55 3.73 -2.81
N SER A 323 1.42 3.65 -1.80
CA SER A 323 2.21 2.45 -1.52
C SER A 323 1.29 1.27 -1.15
N TRP A 324 0.35 1.51 -0.24
CA TRP A 324 -0.63 0.49 0.15
C TRP A 324 -1.61 0.16 -0.97
N LEU A 325 -2.04 1.15 -1.77
CA LEU A 325 -2.93 0.89 -2.92
C LEU A 325 -2.25 0.02 -3.98
N ILE A 326 -0.97 0.24 -4.28
CA ILE A 326 -0.22 -0.62 -5.21
C ILE A 326 -0.05 -2.03 -4.65
N VAL A 327 0.23 -2.16 -3.35
CA VAL A 327 0.28 -3.48 -2.69
C VAL A 327 -1.10 -4.17 -2.77
N GLN A 328 -2.19 -3.45 -2.49
CA GLN A 328 -3.56 -3.95 -2.60
C GLN A 328 -3.85 -4.51 -4.00
N GLN A 329 -3.56 -3.71 -5.04
CA GLN A 329 -3.95 -4.03 -6.42
C GLN A 329 -3.03 -5.03 -7.11
N LEU A 330 -1.72 -4.96 -6.88
CA LEU A 330 -0.74 -5.77 -7.62
C LEU A 330 -0.27 -7.00 -6.84
N LEU A 331 -0.15 -6.93 -5.52
CA LEU A 331 0.28 -8.06 -4.70
C LEU A 331 -0.94 -8.89 -4.23
N PHE A 332 -1.94 -8.24 -3.64
CA PHE A 332 -3.13 -8.91 -3.13
C PHE A 332 -4.26 -9.04 -4.17
N GLN A 333 -4.07 -8.50 -5.36
CA GLN A 333 -5.04 -8.53 -6.47
C GLN A 333 -6.45 -8.08 -6.06
N LEU A 334 -6.52 -7.15 -5.11
CA LEU A 334 -7.77 -6.66 -4.54
C LEU A 334 -8.09 -5.26 -5.07
N HIS A 335 -9.30 -5.12 -5.60
CA HIS A 335 -9.84 -3.84 -6.07
C HIS A 335 -11.12 -3.51 -5.33
N THR A 336 -11.26 -2.25 -4.93
CA THR A 336 -12.48 -1.77 -4.27
C THR A 336 -13.06 -0.56 -4.99
N PRO A 337 -14.39 -0.31 -4.90
CA PRO A 337 -15.00 0.91 -5.41
C PRO A 337 -14.48 2.19 -4.75
N HIS A 338 -13.74 2.08 -3.64
CA HIS A 338 -13.18 3.19 -2.89
C HIS A 338 -11.73 3.50 -3.25
N ASP A 339 -11.13 2.74 -4.17
CA ASP A 339 -9.76 2.95 -4.64
C ASP A 339 -9.61 4.33 -5.31
N LYS A 340 -8.67 5.14 -4.82
CA LYS A 340 -8.40 6.50 -5.33
C LYS A 340 -7.09 6.53 -6.09
N SER A 341 -7.11 6.09 -7.34
CA SER A 341 -5.90 6.06 -8.16
C SER A 341 -5.32 7.46 -8.41
N THR A 342 -4.04 7.61 -8.06
CA THR A 342 -3.19 8.77 -8.40
C THR A 342 -2.43 8.52 -9.71
N SER A 343 -1.76 9.55 -10.25
CA SER A 343 -0.96 9.42 -11.46
C SER A 343 0.11 8.32 -11.34
N ILE A 344 0.78 8.24 -10.18
CA ILE A 344 1.84 7.24 -9.97
C ILE A 344 1.27 5.83 -9.92
N THR A 345 0.13 5.63 -9.26
CA THR A 345 -0.50 4.31 -9.19
C THR A 345 -0.93 3.83 -10.58
N LYS A 346 -1.52 4.71 -11.40
CA LYS A 346 -1.90 4.40 -12.79
C LYS A 346 -0.69 4.05 -13.66
N THR A 347 0.40 4.82 -13.55
CA THR A 347 1.64 4.56 -14.30
C THR A 347 2.23 3.20 -13.93
N ILE A 348 2.36 2.90 -12.64
CA ILE A 348 2.94 1.64 -12.16
C ILE A 348 2.06 0.47 -12.60
N SER A 349 0.74 0.51 -12.37
CA SER A 349 -0.16 -0.57 -12.78
C SER A 349 -0.16 -0.79 -14.30
N GLY A 350 -0.12 0.29 -15.10
CA GLY A 350 -0.01 0.19 -16.56
C GLY A 350 1.31 -0.45 -17.02
N GLN A 351 2.44 -0.07 -16.43
CA GLN A 351 3.75 -0.63 -16.76
C GLN A 351 3.92 -2.07 -16.26
N HIS A 352 3.32 -2.41 -15.11
CA HIS A 352 3.30 -3.77 -14.59
C HIS A 352 2.59 -4.72 -15.55
N ASN A 353 1.40 -4.33 -16.03
CA ASN A 353 0.63 -5.13 -16.99
C ASN A 353 1.35 -5.27 -18.35
N HIS A 354 2.05 -4.23 -18.80
CA HIS A 354 2.87 -4.31 -20.02
C HIS A 354 4.08 -5.25 -19.85
N ASN A 355 4.73 -5.25 -18.68
CA ASN A 355 5.92 -6.06 -18.42
C ASN A 355 5.62 -7.54 -18.13
N LEU A 356 4.50 -7.86 -17.49
CA LEU A 356 3.97 -9.23 -17.40
C LEU A 356 3.89 -9.84 -18.81
N GLY A 357 3.30 -9.09 -19.74
CA GLY A 357 3.27 -9.46 -21.15
C GLY A 357 4.65 -9.61 -21.82
N THR A 358 5.77 -9.22 -21.21
CA THR A 358 7.13 -9.39 -21.78
C THR A 358 7.96 -10.48 -21.11
N GLN A 359 7.61 -10.90 -19.89
CA GLN A 359 8.36 -11.94 -19.15
C GLN A 359 7.63 -13.28 -19.05
N SER A 360 6.32 -13.32 -19.31
CA SER A 360 5.56 -14.58 -19.37
C SER A 360 6.11 -15.52 -20.46
N VAL A 361 6.26 -16.80 -20.12
CA VAL A 361 6.63 -17.85 -21.07
C VAL A 361 5.37 -18.36 -21.75
N PHE A 362 5.20 -18.01 -23.02
CA PHE A 362 4.08 -18.46 -23.83
C PHE A 362 4.44 -19.77 -24.53
N HIS A 363 3.52 -20.72 -24.46
CA HIS A 363 3.67 -22.05 -25.04
C HIS A 363 2.75 -22.11 -26.26
N CYS A 364 3.30 -22.44 -27.42
CA CYS A 364 2.45 -22.72 -28.58
C CYS A 364 1.79 -24.09 -28.40
N LYS A 365 0.45 -24.15 -28.42
CA LYS A 365 -0.32 -25.40 -28.26
C LYS A 365 -0.74 -26.04 -29.60
N GLN A 366 -0.16 -25.63 -30.72
CA GLN A 366 -0.42 -26.27 -32.01
C GLN A 366 0.20 -27.67 -32.04
N LEU A 367 -0.46 -28.62 -32.73
CA LEU A 367 0.14 -29.92 -33.02
C LEU A 367 1.45 -29.67 -33.76
N GLU A 368 2.54 -30.29 -33.29
CA GLU A 368 3.92 -30.21 -33.80
C GLU A 368 4.77 -29.00 -33.37
N CYS A 369 4.23 -28.01 -32.65
CA CYS A 369 5.04 -26.89 -32.16
C CYS A 369 5.54 -27.10 -30.72
N VAL A 370 6.85 -27.32 -30.55
CA VAL A 370 7.50 -27.53 -29.23
C VAL A 370 8.23 -26.26 -28.73
N SER A 371 7.91 -25.10 -29.30
CA SER A 371 8.65 -23.86 -29.02
C SER A 371 8.06 -23.08 -27.83
N HIS A 372 8.94 -22.59 -26.96
CA HIS A 372 8.61 -21.70 -25.84
C HIS A 372 9.10 -20.29 -26.14
N PHE A 373 8.28 -19.27 -25.84
CA PHE A 373 8.58 -17.87 -26.15
C PHE A 373 8.55 -17.02 -24.90
N GLN A 374 9.63 -16.29 -24.64
CA GLN A 374 9.68 -15.36 -23.53
C GLN A 374 9.15 -13.99 -24.00
N GLY A 375 7.94 -13.66 -23.53
CA GLY A 375 7.26 -12.42 -23.85
C GLY A 375 6.35 -12.48 -25.08
N SER A 376 5.21 -11.82 -24.95
CA SER A 376 4.11 -11.74 -25.91
C SER A 376 4.56 -11.21 -27.27
N LYS A 377 5.64 -10.43 -27.37
CA LYS A 377 6.13 -9.91 -28.66
C LYS A 377 6.75 -11.01 -29.51
N GLN A 378 7.59 -11.87 -28.92
CA GLN A 378 8.20 -13.00 -29.61
C GLN A 378 7.17 -14.09 -29.90
N PHE A 379 6.25 -14.34 -28.96
CA PHE A 379 5.11 -15.22 -29.20
C PHE A 379 4.21 -14.73 -30.35
N ARG A 380 3.92 -13.41 -30.40
CA ARG A 380 3.19 -12.78 -31.51
C ARG A 380 3.92 -12.93 -32.84
N GLN A 381 5.23 -12.75 -32.87
CA GLN A 381 6.03 -12.94 -34.09
C GLN A 381 6.02 -14.40 -34.56
N HIS A 382 6.05 -15.35 -33.63
CA HIS A 382 5.93 -16.78 -33.94
C HIS A 382 4.54 -17.14 -34.46
N LEU A 383 3.47 -16.72 -33.80
CA LEU A 383 2.10 -16.93 -34.29
C LEU A 383 1.88 -16.30 -35.67
N ASN A 384 2.43 -15.10 -35.89
CA ASN A 384 2.37 -14.44 -37.19
C ASN A 384 3.14 -15.22 -38.27
N ARG A 385 4.33 -15.75 -37.96
CA ARG A 385 5.12 -16.59 -38.88
C ARG A 385 4.46 -17.93 -39.18
N ILE A 386 3.86 -18.58 -38.19
CA ILE A 386 3.01 -19.75 -38.40
C ILE A 386 1.89 -19.37 -39.37
N THR A 387 1.17 -18.26 -39.13
CA THR A 387 0.11 -17.84 -40.08
C THR A 387 0.62 -17.44 -41.46
N GLU A 388 1.93 -17.19 -41.64
CA GLU A 388 2.56 -16.94 -42.95
C GLU A 388 3.07 -18.24 -43.60
N GLU A 389 3.56 -19.22 -42.83
CA GLU A 389 3.99 -20.56 -43.29
C GLU A 389 2.81 -21.47 -43.67
N PHE A 390 1.66 -21.33 -43.00
CA PHE A 390 0.39 -21.97 -43.40
C PHE A 390 -0.28 -21.25 -44.60
N GLY A 391 0.44 -20.35 -45.29
CA GLY A 391 -0.04 -19.61 -46.46
C GLY A 391 -0.04 -20.41 -47.78
N LEU A 392 0.34 -21.69 -47.76
CA LEU A 392 0.36 -22.53 -48.96
C LEU A 392 -0.21 -23.91 -48.61
N ASN A 393 -1.48 -24.12 -48.98
CA ASN A 393 -2.38 -25.22 -48.68
C ASN A 393 -3.06 -25.12 -47.30
N ASP A 394 -4.30 -24.62 -47.25
CA ASP A 394 -5.30 -25.25 -46.39
C ASP A 394 -6.75 -24.75 -46.56
N ASP A 395 -7.65 -25.67 -46.23
CA ASP A 395 -9.11 -25.67 -46.12
C ASP A 395 -9.74 -24.35 -45.61
N PHE A 396 -10.88 -23.95 -46.20
CA PHE A 396 -11.68 -22.76 -45.82
C PHE A 396 -11.98 -22.73 -44.32
N GLU A 397 -12.11 -23.90 -43.69
CA GLU A 397 -12.29 -24.03 -42.24
C GLU A 397 -11.14 -23.37 -41.45
N ASN A 398 -9.89 -23.58 -41.87
CA ASN A 398 -8.71 -23.02 -41.21
C ASN A 398 -8.63 -21.50 -41.36
N MET A 399 -9.09 -20.96 -42.48
CA MET A 399 -9.17 -19.50 -42.71
C MET A 399 -10.17 -18.84 -41.76
N VAL A 400 -11.38 -19.41 -41.63
CA VAL A 400 -12.41 -18.89 -40.71
C VAL A 400 -11.93 -19.02 -39.26
N ARG A 401 -11.34 -20.16 -38.90
CA ARG A 401 -10.78 -20.40 -37.57
C ARG A 401 -9.66 -19.41 -37.21
N SER A 402 -8.74 -19.14 -38.13
CA SER A 402 -7.65 -18.16 -37.94
C SER A 402 -8.22 -16.76 -37.72
N SER A 403 -9.26 -16.38 -38.47
CA SER A 403 -9.93 -15.09 -38.34
C SER A 403 -10.65 -14.94 -37.00
N ALA A 404 -11.39 -15.98 -36.58
CA ALA A 404 -12.06 -16.02 -35.28
C ALA A 404 -11.08 -15.97 -34.10
N LEU A 405 -9.95 -16.69 -34.21
CA LEU A 405 -8.89 -16.66 -33.19
C LEU A 405 -8.22 -15.28 -33.10
N LYS A 406 -7.96 -14.61 -34.23
CA LYS A 406 -7.44 -13.23 -34.28
C LYS A 406 -8.40 -12.25 -33.59
N PHE A 407 -9.71 -12.39 -33.84
CA PHE A 407 -10.74 -11.59 -33.20
C PHE A 407 -10.74 -11.75 -31.67
N ILE A 408 -10.80 -13.00 -31.17
CA ILE A 408 -10.75 -13.30 -29.73
C ILE A 408 -9.46 -12.75 -29.12
N THR A 409 -8.31 -13.02 -29.77
CA THR A 409 -7.01 -12.57 -29.27
C THR A 409 -6.94 -11.05 -29.18
N SER A 410 -7.46 -10.31 -30.18
CA SER A 410 -7.52 -8.85 -30.15
C SER A 410 -8.39 -8.32 -29.00
N LEU A 411 -9.51 -8.96 -28.70
CA LEU A 411 -10.36 -8.60 -27.56
C LEU A 411 -9.67 -8.86 -26.22
N ASN A 412 -8.98 -9.99 -26.07
CA ASN A 412 -8.21 -10.33 -24.86
C ASN A 412 -7.07 -9.35 -24.57
N THR A 413 -6.57 -8.63 -25.58
CA THR A 413 -5.50 -7.64 -25.39
C THR A 413 -5.99 -6.31 -24.81
N LYS A 414 -7.32 -6.10 -24.68
CA LYS A 414 -7.87 -4.85 -24.15
C LYS A 414 -7.99 -4.92 -22.62
N PRO A 415 -7.39 -3.97 -21.87
CA PRO A 415 -7.31 -4.04 -20.40
C PRO A 415 -8.65 -3.92 -19.67
N ASN A 416 -9.72 -3.50 -20.36
CA ASN A 416 -11.06 -3.34 -19.79
C ASN A 416 -12.03 -4.47 -20.21
N VAL A 417 -11.55 -5.46 -20.98
CA VAL A 417 -12.38 -6.61 -21.38
C VAL A 417 -12.15 -7.71 -20.36
N THR A 418 -13.11 -7.89 -19.44
CA THR A 418 -13.10 -9.01 -18.49
C THR A 418 -13.41 -10.32 -19.22
N SER A 419 -13.02 -11.46 -18.64
CA SER A 419 -13.35 -12.78 -19.20
C SER A 419 -14.86 -12.99 -19.38
N SER A 420 -15.67 -12.44 -18.46
CA SER A 420 -17.13 -12.46 -18.56
C SER A 420 -17.66 -11.63 -19.75
N LEU A 421 -17.12 -10.43 -19.96
CA LEU A 421 -17.50 -9.58 -21.09
C LEU A 421 -17.01 -10.16 -22.42
N MET A 422 -15.84 -10.81 -22.42
CA MET A 422 -15.36 -11.56 -23.58
C MET A 422 -16.32 -12.69 -23.94
N GLN A 423 -16.70 -13.49 -22.95
CA GLN A 423 -17.62 -14.60 -23.16
C GLN A 423 -18.97 -14.08 -23.68
N GLU A 424 -19.51 -13.02 -23.08
CA GLU A 424 -20.72 -12.37 -23.58
C GLU A 424 -20.56 -11.90 -25.04
N ILE A 425 -19.44 -11.27 -25.41
CA ILE A 425 -19.19 -10.84 -26.79
C ILE A 425 -19.13 -12.04 -27.75
N VAL A 426 -18.45 -13.13 -27.37
CA VAL A 426 -18.34 -14.34 -28.20
C VAL A 426 -19.69 -15.03 -28.34
N GLU A 427 -20.45 -15.16 -27.25
CA GLU A 427 -21.81 -15.73 -27.25
C GLU A 427 -22.75 -14.90 -28.12
N ARG A 428 -22.80 -13.57 -27.93
CA ARG A 428 -23.62 -12.66 -28.76
C ARG A 428 -23.23 -12.68 -30.24
N THR A 429 -21.94 -12.80 -30.53
CA THR A 429 -21.46 -12.91 -31.92
C THR A 429 -21.83 -14.28 -32.50
N THR A 430 -21.77 -15.34 -31.72
CA THR A 430 -22.21 -16.69 -32.13
C THR A 430 -23.72 -16.73 -32.37
N GLU A 431 -24.51 -16.12 -31.50
CA GLU A 431 -25.96 -15.91 -31.66
C GLU A 431 -26.25 -15.13 -32.95
N LEU A 432 -25.48 -14.08 -33.25
CA LEU A 432 -25.64 -13.28 -34.47
C LEU A 432 -25.45 -14.13 -35.73
N PHE A 433 -24.39 -14.94 -35.81
CA PHE A 433 -24.16 -15.81 -36.98
C PHE A 433 -25.15 -16.99 -37.04
N SER A 434 -25.61 -17.46 -35.88
CA SER A 434 -26.62 -18.52 -35.75
C SER A 434 -28.06 -18.03 -35.92
N SER A 435 -28.29 -16.71 -36.02
CA SER A 435 -29.63 -16.09 -36.12
C SER A 435 -30.37 -16.35 -37.43
N GLY A 436 -29.77 -17.13 -38.34
CA GLY A 436 -30.32 -17.45 -39.66
C GLY A 436 -29.92 -16.48 -40.77
N ILE A 437 -29.07 -15.47 -40.49
CA ILE A 437 -28.53 -14.55 -41.50
C ILE A 437 -27.78 -15.31 -42.60
N ILE A 438 -26.92 -16.26 -42.23
CA ILE A 438 -26.15 -17.06 -43.18
C ILE A 438 -27.07 -18.00 -43.97
N SER A 439 -28.04 -18.64 -43.31
CA SER A 439 -29.08 -19.44 -43.97
C SER A 439 -29.90 -18.63 -44.98
N HIS A 440 -30.21 -17.36 -44.68
CA HIS A 440 -30.89 -16.46 -45.60
C HIS A 440 -30.02 -16.15 -46.83
N ILE A 441 -28.74 -15.81 -46.64
CA ILE A 441 -27.78 -15.56 -47.73
C ILE A 441 -27.66 -16.80 -48.63
N LYS A 442 -27.51 -17.98 -48.02
CA LYS A 442 -27.46 -19.27 -48.70
C LYS A 442 -28.72 -19.52 -49.53
N SER A 443 -29.91 -19.25 -49.00
CA SER A 443 -31.18 -19.42 -49.72
C SER A 443 -31.29 -18.51 -50.95
N LYS A 444 -30.68 -17.32 -50.89
CA LYS A 444 -30.64 -16.35 -51.99
C LYS A 444 -29.60 -16.70 -53.04
N ILE A 445 -28.48 -17.30 -52.67
CA ILE A 445 -27.39 -17.66 -53.58
C ILE A 445 -27.67 -19.00 -54.28
N LYS A 446 -28.29 -19.97 -53.60
CA LYS A 446 -28.55 -21.33 -54.12
C LYS A 446 -29.18 -21.38 -55.53
N PRO A 447 -30.17 -20.54 -55.90
CA PRO A 447 -30.77 -20.54 -57.23
C PRO A 447 -29.82 -20.10 -58.36
N TYR A 448 -28.73 -19.41 -58.04
CA TYR A 448 -27.76 -18.90 -59.02
C TYR A 448 -26.56 -19.83 -59.22
N LEU A 449 -26.46 -20.93 -58.47
CA LEU A 449 -25.38 -21.92 -58.57
C LEU A 449 -25.68 -23.02 -59.62
N THR A 450 -26.30 -22.65 -60.75
CA THR A 450 -26.84 -23.60 -61.74
C THR A 450 -25.76 -24.38 -62.52
N ASN A 451 -24.51 -23.90 -62.49
CA ASN A 451 -23.39 -24.46 -63.26
C ASN A 451 -22.35 -25.19 -62.39
N CYS A 452 -22.61 -25.33 -61.07
CA CYS A 452 -21.72 -26.03 -60.17
C CYS A 452 -21.98 -27.54 -60.20
N ASP A 453 -20.91 -28.34 -60.19
CA ASP A 453 -21.04 -29.78 -59.99
C ASP A 453 -21.42 -30.12 -58.54
N ASN A 454 -21.83 -31.37 -58.30
CA ASN A 454 -22.23 -31.82 -56.96
C ASN A 454 -21.12 -31.66 -55.92
N SER A 455 -19.85 -31.74 -56.32
CA SER A 455 -18.70 -31.59 -55.42
C SER A 455 -18.55 -30.14 -54.97
N GLN A 456 -18.65 -29.20 -55.91
CA GLN A 456 -18.61 -27.75 -55.67
C GLN A 456 -19.81 -27.30 -54.82
N LEU A 457 -20.99 -27.87 -55.06
CA LEU A 457 -22.17 -27.58 -54.23
C LEU A 457 -21.98 -28.07 -52.78
N ILE A 458 -21.34 -29.22 -52.58
CA ILE A 458 -21.00 -29.74 -51.24
C ILE A 458 -19.93 -28.86 -50.57
N GLU A 459 -18.93 -28.42 -51.32
CA GLU A 459 -17.88 -27.51 -50.82
C GLU A 459 -18.47 -26.17 -50.36
N ILE A 460 -19.26 -25.52 -51.22
CA ILE A 460 -19.96 -24.27 -50.91
C ILE A 460 -20.90 -24.46 -49.71
N GLN A 461 -21.59 -25.60 -49.65
CA GLN A 461 -22.45 -25.96 -48.52
C GLN A 461 -21.67 -26.08 -47.21
N ASN A 462 -20.48 -26.68 -47.24
CA ASN A 462 -19.60 -26.80 -46.09
C ASN A 462 -19.07 -25.42 -45.65
N MET A 463 -18.71 -24.55 -46.60
CA MET A 463 -18.31 -23.17 -46.29
C MET A 463 -19.40 -22.41 -45.53
N PHE A 464 -20.66 -22.50 -45.98
CA PHE A 464 -21.77 -21.87 -45.25
C PHE A 464 -21.98 -22.45 -43.85
N ASN A 465 -21.86 -23.77 -43.69
CA ASN A 465 -21.99 -24.42 -42.38
C ASN A 465 -20.88 -23.95 -41.41
N ILE A 466 -19.66 -23.75 -41.92
CA ILE A 466 -18.53 -23.23 -41.14
C ILE A 466 -18.79 -21.79 -40.68
N LEU A 467 -19.36 -20.95 -41.55
CA LEU A 467 -19.70 -19.56 -41.24
C LEU A 467 -20.91 -19.41 -40.29
N GLU A 468 -21.82 -20.39 -40.23
CA GLU A 468 -22.93 -20.40 -39.27
C GLU A 468 -22.42 -20.56 -37.83
N ASN A 469 -21.27 -21.21 -37.64
CA ASN A 469 -20.68 -21.39 -36.31
C ASN A 469 -19.16 -21.20 -36.30
N PRO A 470 -18.68 -19.95 -36.49
CA PRO A 470 -17.26 -19.66 -36.65
C PRO A 470 -16.43 -19.90 -35.38
N PHE A 471 -17.09 -20.08 -34.23
CA PHE A 471 -16.47 -20.31 -32.92
C PHE A 471 -16.62 -21.76 -32.41
N TYR A 472 -17.32 -22.65 -33.11
CA TYR A 472 -17.66 -24.02 -32.64
C TYR A 472 -16.48 -24.83 -32.09
N LYS A 473 -15.32 -24.74 -32.74
CA LYS A 473 -14.09 -25.49 -32.38
C LYS A 473 -13.13 -24.70 -31.50
N LEU A 474 -13.48 -23.46 -31.14
CA LEU A 474 -12.71 -22.59 -30.26
C LEU A 474 -13.27 -22.75 -28.84
N LYS A 475 -12.85 -23.81 -28.15
CA LYS A 475 -13.13 -23.97 -26.71
C LYS A 475 -12.43 -22.86 -25.94
N THR A 476 -13.16 -21.80 -25.63
CA THR A 476 -12.78 -20.86 -24.57
C THR A 476 -12.84 -21.63 -23.24
N GLU A 477 -12.05 -21.26 -22.23
CA GLU A 477 -11.90 -22.00 -20.95
C GLU A 477 -13.19 -22.13 -20.09
N TYR A 478 -14.37 -21.84 -20.66
CA TYR A 478 -15.68 -21.94 -20.03
C TYR A 478 -16.72 -22.49 -21.02
N GLN A 479 -16.48 -23.69 -21.54
CA GLN A 479 -17.54 -24.59 -22.01
C GLN A 479 -17.76 -25.69 -20.96
#